data_AF-A0A392S214-F1
#
_entry.id   AF-A0A392S214-F1
#
_cell.length_a   1.000
_cell.length_b   1.000
_cell.length_c   1.000
_cell.angle_alpha   90.00
_cell.angle_beta   90.00
_cell.angle_gamma   90.00
#
_symmetry.space_group_name_H-M   'P 1'
#
loop_
_entity.id
_entity.type
_entity.pdbx_description
1 polymer ?
#
loop_
_entity_poly.entity_id
_entity_poly.type
_entity_poly.pdbx_seq_one_letter_code
_entity_poly.pdbx_strand_id
1 'polypeptide(L)'
;MKNEKNELLPTRNITWWRMCIDYRRLNQATRKDHFPQPFMDQMLERLAGQAYYCFLDEYSGYNQITVDPNDQEKTAFTCPYG
;
A
#
# COMPACT_ATOMS: atom_id res chain seq x y z
N MET A 1 0.25 13.35 -11.29
CA MET A 1 -0.05 14.41 -12.29
C MET A 1 0.45 13.90 -13.63
N LYS A 2 -0.39 13.85 -14.66
CA LYS A 2 0.04 13.42 -16.00
C LYS A 2 0.39 14.65 -16.83
N ASN A 3 1.43 14.59 -17.66
CA ASN A 3 1.71 15.68 -18.59
C ASN A 3 0.73 15.66 -19.79
N GLU A 4 0.86 16.65 -20.67
CA GLU A 4 0.09 16.76 -21.92
C GLU A 4 0.27 15.57 -22.89
N LYS A 5 1.32 14.77 -22.71
CA LYS A 5 1.62 13.53 -23.44
C LYS A 5 1.15 12.27 -22.71
N ASN A 6 0.35 12.43 -21.64
CA ASN A 6 -0.17 11.35 -20.80
C ASN A 6 0.91 10.56 -20.03
N GLU A 7 2.12 11.10 -19.93
CA GLU A 7 3.24 10.49 -19.22
C GLU A 7 3.12 10.74 -17.71
N LEU A 8 3.47 9.75 -16.89
CA LEU A 8 3.44 9.86 -15.43
C LEU A 8 4.62 10.72 -14.97
N LEU A 9 4.32 11.87 -14.38
CA LEU A 9 5.35 12.73 -13.81
C LEU A 9 5.77 12.19 -12.43
N PRO A 10 7.08 11.99 -12.19
CA PRO A 10 7.58 11.58 -10.88
C PRO A 10 7.31 12.68 -9.85
N THR A 11 6.73 12.33 -8.72
CA THR A 11 6.37 13.27 -7.64
C THR A 11 7.54 13.61 -6.71
N ARG A 12 8.70 12.95 -6.89
CA ARG A 12 9.90 13.10 -6.06
C ARG A 12 11.15 12.83 -6.91
N ASN A 13 12.31 13.35 -6.47
CA ASN A 13 13.61 13.02 -7.05
C ASN A 13 13.84 11.50 -7.09
N ILE A 14 14.01 10.96 -8.30
CA ILE A 14 14.13 9.52 -8.54
C ILE A 14 15.56 9.11 -8.22
N THR A 15 15.76 8.42 -7.09
CA THR A 15 17.05 7.79 -6.77
C THR A 15 17.16 6.38 -7.35
N TRP A 16 16.04 5.67 -7.47
CA TRP A 16 15.97 4.31 -7.99
C TRP A 16 14.60 4.03 -8.64
N TRP A 17 14.55 3.10 -9.59
CA TRP A 17 13.31 2.63 -10.21
C TRP A 17 12.53 1.72 -9.25
N ARG A 18 11.21 1.88 -9.22
CA ARG A 18 10.29 1.01 -8.44
C ARG A 18 9.40 0.25 -9.40
N MET A 19 9.22 -1.05 -9.15
CA MET A 19 8.22 -1.83 -9.89
C MET A 19 6.82 -1.41 -9.43
N CYS A 20 5.96 -1.09 -10.40
CA CYS A 20 4.55 -0.75 -10.16
C CYS A 20 3.68 -1.65 -11.04
N ILE A 21 3.01 -2.60 -10.41
CA ILE A 21 2.10 -3.53 -11.09
C ILE A 21 0.70 -2.91 -11.12
N ASP A 22 0.06 -2.94 -12.28
CA ASP A 22 -1.27 -2.35 -12.46
C ASP A 22 -2.41 -3.29 -12.03
N TYR A 23 -2.72 -3.27 -10.73
CA TYR A 23 -3.83 -4.05 -10.15
C TYR A 23 -5.21 -3.39 -10.27
N ARG A 24 -5.41 -2.35 -11.08
CA ARG A 24 -6.70 -1.62 -11.12
C ARG A 24 -7.90 -2.52 -11.43
N ARG A 25 -7.74 -3.46 -12.38
CA ARG A 25 -8.79 -4.43 -12.74
C ARG A 25 -9.04 -5.44 -11.62
N LEU A 26 -7.95 -5.92 -10.98
CA LEU A 26 -8.04 -6.84 -9.85
C LEU A 26 -8.75 -6.18 -8.66
N ASN A 27 -8.36 -4.97 -8.29
CA ASN A 27 -8.95 -4.21 -7.18
C ASN A 27 -10.45 -3.90 -7.37
N GLN A 28 -10.94 -3.86 -8.61
CA GLN A 28 -12.38 -3.71 -8.89
C GLN A 28 -13.16 -5.02 -8.71
N ALA A 29 -12.52 -6.16 -9.01
CA ALA A 29 -13.12 -7.49 -8.83
C ALA A 29 -13.05 -7.98 -7.38
N THR A 30 -12.07 -7.52 -6.60
CA THR A 30 -11.89 -7.89 -5.20
C THR A 30 -12.93 -7.22 -4.30
N ARG A 31 -13.54 -7.99 -3.40
CA ARG A 31 -14.42 -7.46 -2.35
C ARG A 31 -13.61 -6.61 -1.38
N LYS A 32 -14.01 -5.36 -1.17
CA LYS A 32 -13.41 -4.49 -0.16
C LYS A 32 -13.69 -5.05 1.23
N ASP A 33 -12.64 -5.26 2.01
CA ASP A 33 -12.78 -5.58 3.41
C ASP A 33 -13.16 -4.31 4.19
N HIS A 34 -14.20 -4.41 5.01
CA HIS A 34 -14.67 -3.33 5.86
C HIS A 34 -14.17 -3.54 7.28
N PHE A 35 -12.85 -3.60 7.43
CA PHE A 35 -12.24 -3.63 8.76
C PHE A 35 -12.46 -2.25 9.43
N PRO A 36 -13.02 -2.20 10.65
CA PRO A 36 -13.25 -0.94 11.33
C PRO A 36 -11.89 -0.33 11.68
N GLN A 37 -11.52 0.72 10.94
CA GLN A 37 -10.35 1.51 11.30
C GLN A 37 -10.70 2.29 12.58
N PRO A 38 -9.88 2.21 13.64
CA PRO A 38 -10.15 2.93 14.87
C PRO A 38 -10.24 4.43 14.58
N PHE A 39 -11.17 5.09 15.26
CA PHE A 39 -11.34 6.53 15.12
C PHE A 39 -10.12 7.24 15.69
N MET A 40 -9.59 8.24 14.95
CA MET A 40 -8.35 8.91 15.34
C MET A 40 -8.43 9.53 16.74
N ASP A 41 -9.57 10.14 17.08
CA ASP A 41 -9.74 10.79 18.39
C ASP A 41 -9.68 9.77 19.54
N GLN A 42 -10.18 8.54 19.35
CA GLN A 42 -10.08 7.49 20.35
C GLN A 42 -8.62 7.05 20.58
N MET A 43 -7.80 7.05 19.52
CA MET A 43 -6.37 6.74 19.66
C MET A 43 -5.63 7.88 20.38
N LEU A 44 -5.97 9.14 20.07
CA LEU A 44 -5.36 10.32 20.68
C LEU A 44 -5.71 10.45 22.17
N GLU A 45 -6.96 10.17 22.57
CA GLU A 45 -7.36 10.13 23.98
C GLU A 45 -6.57 9.10 24.78
N ARG A 46 -6.34 7.90 24.21
CA ARG A 46 -5.51 6.86 24.84
C ARG A 46 -4.05 7.25 24.96
N LEU A 47 -3.58 8.05 24.00
CA LEU A 47 -2.21 8.53 23.95
C LEU A 47 -1.99 9.68 24.93
N ALA A 48 -3.01 10.51 25.17
CA ALA A 48 -2.94 11.67 26.04
C ALA A 48 -2.52 11.30 27.48
N GLY A 49 -1.57 12.06 28.03
CA GLY A 49 -1.08 11.88 29.41
C GLY A 49 0.10 10.91 29.57
N GLN A 50 0.59 10.28 28.48
CA GLN A 50 1.82 9.51 28.55
C GLN A 50 3.05 10.43 28.49
N ALA A 51 4.07 10.10 29.29
CA ALA A 51 5.31 10.88 29.37
C ALA A 51 6.28 10.62 28.19
N TYR A 52 6.13 9.48 27.51
CA TYR A 52 7.00 9.05 26.42
C TYR A 52 6.19 8.43 25.29
N TYR A 53 6.59 8.72 24.05
CA TYR A 53 5.98 8.19 22.84
C TYR A 53 7.04 7.53 21.96
N CYS A 54 6.71 6.35 21.43
CA CYS A 54 7.52 5.66 20.43
C CYS A 54 6.65 5.39 19.20
N PHE A 55 7.17 5.75 18.02
CA PHE A 55 6.54 5.44 16.74
C PHE A 55 7.37 4.37 16.05
N LEU A 56 6.74 3.25 15.73
CA LEU A 56 7.35 2.16 14.98
C LEU A 56 6.79 2.21 13.55
N ASP A 57 7.69 2.26 12.57
CA ASP A 57 7.34 2.15 11.16
C ASP A 57 7.63 0.73 10.68
N GLU A 58 6.61 0.05 10.18
CA GLU A 58 6.78 -1.27 9.56
C GLU A 58 7.38 -1.11 8.17
N TYR A 59 8.71 -1.07 8.11
CA TYR A 59 9.43 -0.92 6.85
C TYR A 59 9.02 -2.01 5.85
N SER A 60 8.49 -1.59 4.71
CA SER A 60 7.98 -2.50 3.68
C SER A 60 6.92 -3.49 4.19
N GLY A 61 6.09 -3.09 5.16
CA GLY A 61 5.10 -3.95 5.84
C GLY A 61 4.20 -4.76 4.90
N TYR A 62 3.82 -4.21 3.75
CA TYR A 62 3.04 -4.94 2.73
C TYR A 62 3.69 -6.24 2.24
N ASN A 63 5.02 -6.32 2.23
CA ASN A 63 5.76 -7.50 1.77
C ASN A 63 6.05 -8.50 2.91
N GLN A 64 5.71 -8.15 4.16
CA GLN A 64 5.90 -9.02 5.31
C GLN A 64 4.69 -9.94 5.54
N ILE A 65 3.51 -9.51 5.11
CA ILE A 65 2.26 -10.27 5.22
C ILE A 65 2.12 -11.19 4.00
N THR A 66 1.96 -12.48 4.23
CA THR A 66 1.77 -13.46 3.16
C THR A 66 0.36 -13.40 2.57
N VAL A 67 0.26 -13.56 1.25
CA VAL A 67 -1.03 -13.73 0.57
C VAL A 67 -1.55 -15.13 0.82
N ASP A 68 -2.87 -15.26 1.03
CA ASP A 68 -3.53 -16.56 1.17
C ASP A 68 -3.16 -17.48 -0.01
N PRO A 69 -2.77 -18.75 0.23
CA PRO A 69 -2.34 -19.66 -0.83
C PRO A 69 -3.32 -19.77 -2.00
N ASN A 70 -4.64 -19.65 -1.75
CA ASN A 70 -5.67 -19.74 -2.79
C ASN A 70 -5.80 -18.46 -3.62
N ASP A 71 -5.27 -17.33 -3.14
CA ASP A 71 -5.36 -16.03 -3.79
C ASP A 71 -4.02 -15.59 -4.44
N GLN A 72 -2.93 -16.33 -4.22
CA GLN A 72 -1.60 -16.01 -4.78
C GLN A 72 -1.62 -15.88 -6.30
N GLU A 73 -2.27 -16.81 -6.99
CA GLU A 73 -2.45 -16.82 -8.45
C GLU A 73 -3.15 -15.56 -8.98
N LYS A 74 -4.04 -14.95 -8.19
CA LYS A 74 -4.76 -13.73 -8.57
C LYS A 74 -3.85 -12.50 -8.58
N THR A 75 -2.71 -12.58 -7.88
CA THR A 75 -1.68 -11.53 -7.83
C THR A 75 -0.55 -11.74 -8.83
N ALA A 76 -0.64 -12.75 -9.70
CA ALA A 76 0.33 -12.98 -10.75
C ALA A 76 0.36 -11.81 -11.75
N PHE A 77 1.56 -11.48 -12.22
CA PHE A 77 1.79 -10.45 -13.24
C PHE A 77 2.70 -11.02 -14.33
N THR A 78 2.61 -10.44 -15.53
CA THR A 78 3.40 -10.89 -16.67
C THR A 78 4.58 -9.96 -16.89
N CYS A 79 5.79 -10.50 -16.86
CA CYS A 79 6.99 -9.81 -17.34
C CYS A 79 7.14 -10.05 -18.85
N PRO A 80 7.73 -9.11 -19.61
CA PRO A 80 8.01 -9.30 -21.05
C PRO A 80 8.86 -10.55 -21.36
N TYR A 81 9.61 -11.05 -20.37
CA TYR A 81 10.54 -12.18 -20.51
C TYR A 81 10.21 -13.39 -19.64
N GLY A 82 9.09 -13.37 -18.90
CA GLY A 82 8.73 -14.41 -17.91
C GLY A 82 9.24 -14.09 -16.52
#